data_AF-A0A0G4L485-F1
#
_entry.id   AF-A0A0G4L485-F1
#
_cell.length_a   1.000
_cell.length_b   1.000
_cell.length_c   1.000
_cell.angle_alpha   90.00
_cell.angle_beta   90.00
_cell.angle_gamma   90.00
#
_symmetry.space_group_name_H-M   'P 1'
#
loop_
_entity.id
_entity.type
_entity.pdbx_description
1 polymer ?
#
loop_
_entity_poly.entity_id
_entity_poly.type
_entity_poly.pdbx_seq_one_letter_code
_entity_poly.pdbx_strand_id
1 'polypeptide(L)'
;TGERDQSEAIATDVTMLSTLIRRAAQATESTYNATGNLHQLRKVWPPDFTKLTPQAQLRFEKKYKRRVALKYARPRWNKAVKIVQLVTVTVFVTVMFFSELDLFGQKYRASDEFQKHVKSIFGAIDADKRYERRSDAPAPPPAREDSPK
;
A
#
# COMPACT_ATOMS: atom_id res chain seq x y z
N THR A 1 3.53 -10.45 -36.18
CA THR A 1 3.50 -11.52 -35.15
C THR A 1 3.34 -10.98 -33.73
N GLY A 2 3.80 -9.76 -33.40
CA GLY A 2 3.75 -9.26 -32.02
C GLY A 2 2.41 -8.75 -31.46
N GLU A 3 1.39 -8.47 -32.29
CA GLU A 3 0.08 -7.99 -31.77
C GLU A 3 -0.74 -9.08 -31.08
N ARG A 4 -0.60 -10.35 -31.51
CA ARG A 4 -1.28 -11.48 -30.87
C ARG A 4 -0.75 -11.74 -29.46
N ASP A 5 0.57 -11.69 -29.30
CA ASP A 5 1.23 -11.87 -28.00
C ASP A 5 0.83 -10.78 -26.98
N GLN A 6 0.64 -9.54 -27.44
CA GLN A 6 0.15 -8.45 -26.57
C GLN A 6 -1.31 -8.64 -26.17
N SER A 7 -2.17 -9.09 -27.10
CA SER A 7 -3.57 -9.36 -26.79
C SER A 7 -3.76 -10.52 -25.80
N GLU A 8 -2.91 -11.55 -25.87
CA GLU A 8 -2.92 -12.69 -24.94
C GLU A 8 -2.38 -12.31 -23.55
N ALA A 9 -1.36 -11.44 -23.49
CA ALA A 9 -0.86 -10.90 -22.23
C ALA A 9 -1.90 -10.04 -21.51
N ILE A 10 -2.63 -9.19 -22.23
CA ILE A 10 -3.69 -8.35 -21.65
C ILE A 10 -4.88 -9.22 -21.21
N ALA A 11 -5.24 -10.26 -21.98
CA ALA A 11 -6.31 -11.18 -21.61
C ALA A 11 -5.97 -12.00 -20.35
N THR A 12 -4.73 -12.47 -20.21
CA THR A 12 -4.28 -13.18 -19.00
C THR A 12 -4.24 -12.26 -17.78
N ASP A 13 -3.93 -10.98 -17.94
CA ASP A 13 -3.90 -10.02 -16.84
C ASP A 13 -5.30 -9.64 -16.34
N VAL A 14 -6.25 -9.40 -17.25
CA VAL A 14 -7.66 -9.11 -16.89
C VAL A 14 -8.36 -10.34 -16.28
N THR A 15 -8.04 -11.54 -16.76
CA THR A 15 -8.55 -12.80 -16.17
C THR A 15 -7.95 -13.09 -14.80
N MET A 16 -6.67 -12.79 -14.57
CA MET A 16 -6.04 -12.87 -13.25
C MET A 16 -6.64 -11.85 -12.26
N LEU A 17 -6.83 -10.59 -12.66
CA LEU A 17 -7.42 -9.55 -11.80
C LEU A 17 -8.89 -9.84 -11.45
N SER A 18 -9.70 -10.28 -12.41
CA SER A 18 -11.11 -10.60 -12.17
C SER A 18 -11.30 -11.81 -11.24
N THR A 19 -10.43 -12.81 -11.31
CA THR A 19 -10.47 -13.95 -10.39
C THR A 19 -10.05 -13.58 -8.96
N LEU A 20 -9.12 -12.64 -8.79
CA LEU A 20 -8.74 -12.11 -7.49
C LEU A 20 -9.88 -11.31 -6.83
N ILE A 21 -10.55 -10.44 -7.59
CA ILE A 21 -11.71 -9.66 -7.10
C ILE A 21 -12.85 -10.60 -6.68
N ARG A 22 -13.13 -11.62 -7.51
CA ARG A 22 -14.17 -12.62 -7.22
C ARG A 22 -13.87 -13.41 -5.95
N ARG A 23 -12.60 -13.80 -5.72
CA ARG A 23 -12.17 -14.47 -4.49
C ARG A 23 -12.20 -13.56 -3.27
N ALA A 24 -11.88 -12.27 -3.42
CA ALA A 24 -11.95 -11.29 -2.33
C ALA A 24 -13.41 -11.06 -1.88
N ALA A 25 -14.36 -10.99 -2.82
CA ALA A 25 -15.79 -10.88 -2.52
C ALA A 25 -16.30 -12.13 -1.77
N GLN A 26 -15.90 -13.34 -2.18
CA GLN A 26 -16.31 -14.59 -1.52
C GLN A 26 -15.73 -14.76 -0.09
N ALA A 27 -14.63 -14.09 0.25
CA ALA A 27 -14.05 -14.17 1.59
C ALA A 27 -14.85 -13.39 2.67
N THR A 28 -15.83 -12.58 2.26
CA THR A 28 -16.61 -11.73 3.17
C THR A 28 -17.93 -12.33 3.65
N GLU A 29 -18.39 -13.43 3.04
CA GLU A 29 -19.61 -14.12 3.48
C GLU A 29 -19.29 -15.31 4.39
N SER A 30 -18.95 -15.01 5.65
CA SER A 30 -19.09 -16.00 6.73
C SER A 30 -20.03 -15.45 7.78
N THR A 31 -21.30 -15.32 7.42
CA THR A 31 -22.36 -15.05 8.39
C THR A 31 -22.75 -16.38 9.03
N TYR A 32 -21.92 -16.85 9.97
CA TYR A 32 -22.19 -18.05 10.77
C TYR A 32 -23.30 -17.77 11.80
N ASN A 33 -24.52 -17.56 11.31
CA ASN A 33 -25.69 -17.53 12.19
C ASN A 33 -25.92 -18.95 12.70
N ALA A 34 -25.58 -19.23 13.97
CA ALA A 34 -25.71 -20.55 14.60
C ALA A 34 -27.13 -21.14 14.48
N THR A 35 -28.14 -20.30 14.27
CA THR A 35 -29.56 -20.65 14.17
C THR A 35 -29.99 -21.14 12.78
N GLY A 36 -29.23 -20.87 11.71
CA GLY A 36 -29.65 -21.14 10.32
C GLY A 36 -28.95 -22.33 9.64
N ASN A 37 -28.03 -23.02 10.31
CA ASN A 37 -27.24 -24.09 9.67
C ASN A 37 -27.97 -25.44 9.76
N LEU A 38 -28.16 -26.12 8.62
CA LEU A 38 -28.69 -27.49 8.51
C LEU A 38 -27.90 -28.52 9.34
N HIS A 39 -26.66 -28.21 9.71
CA HIS A 39 -25.85 -28.99 10.63
C HIS A 39 -25.62 -28.20 11.93
N GLN A 40 -26.41 -28.53 12.96
CA GLN A 40 -26.19 -28.00 14.30
C GLN A 40 -24.84 -28.48 14.84
N LEU A 41 -24.05 -27.56 15.40
CA LEU A 41 -22.80 -27.92 16.07
C LEU A 41 -23.13 -28.80 17.28
N ARG A 42 -22.77 -30.09 17.22
CA ARG A 42 -22.91 -31.04 18.34
C ARG A 42 -22.25 -30.55 19.64
N LYS A 43 -21.27 -29.64 19.53
CA LYS A 43 -20.61 -29.01 20.67
C LYS A 43 -20.46 -27.51 20.42
N VAL A 44 -21.11 -26.71 21.24
CA VAL A 44 -20.96 -25.25 21.25
C VAL A 44 -19.52 -24.92 21.63
N TRP A 45 -18.88 -24.14 20.77
CA TRP A 45 -17.59 -23.51 21.02
C TRP A 45 -17.88 -22.01 21.15
N PRO A 46 -17.27 -21.24 22.06
CA PRO A 46 -16.26 -21.58 23.07
C PRO A 46 -16.85 -22.28 24.31
N PRO A 47 -16.07 -23.12 25.00
CA PRO A 47 -16.48 -23.65 26.29
C PRO A 47 -16.55 -22.53 27.34
N ASP A 48 -17.58 -22.53 28.18
CA ASP A 48 -17.70 -21.61 29.30
C ASP A 48 -16.58 -21.86 30.33
N PHE A 49 -15.52 -21.06 30.30
CA PHE A 49 -14.35 -21.23 31.18
C PHE A 49 -14.67 -21.04 32.66
N THR A 50 -15.76 -20.33 32.99
CA THR A 50 -16.22 -20.09 34.37
C THR A 50 -16.86 -21.32 35.01
N LYS A 51 -17.36 -22.28 34.20
CA LYS A 51 -18.01 -23.52 34.67
C LYS A 51 -17.03 -24.70 34.72
N LEU A 52 -15.78 -24.50 34.30
CA LEU A 52 -14.76 -25.56 34.25
C LEU A 52 -14.01 -25.67 35.57
N THR A 53 -13.66 -26.91 35.95
CA THR A 53 -12.71 -27.16 37.04
C THR A 53 -11.36 -26.47 36.74
N PRO A 54 -10.68 -25.87 37.74
CA PRO A 54 -9.39 -25.18 37.54
C PRO A 54 -8.33 -26.03 36.83
N GLN A 55 -8.29 -27.34 37.11
CA GLN A 55 -7.38 -28.27 36.44
C GLN A 55 -7.65 -28.38 34.93
N ALA A 56 -8.92 -28.36 34.52
CA ALA A 56 -9.29 -28.39 33.11
C ALA A 56 -8.90 -27.08 32.41
N GLN A 57 -9.11 -25.93 33.07
CA GLN A 57 -8.69 -24.63 32.57
C GLN A 57 -7.18 -24.59 32.28
N LEU A 58 -6.34 -25.03 33.23
CA LEU A 58 -4.88 -25.08 33.03
C LEU A 58 -4.47 -25.96 31.84
N ARG A 59 -5.17 -27.07 31.59
CA ARG A 59 -4.91 -27.92 30.41
C ARG A 59 -5.24 -27.19 29.11
N PHE A 60 -6.34 -26.44 29.07
CA PHE A 60 -6.69 -25.62 27.91
C PHE A 60 -5.69 -24.48 27.68
N GLU A 61 -5.28 -23.79 28.74
CA GLU A 61 -4.26 -22.74 28.66
C GLU A 61 -2.94 -23.29 28.12
N LYS A 62 -2.47 -24.44 28.63
CA LYS A 62 -1.26 -25.11 28.12
C LYS A 62 -1.40 -25.48 26.65
N LYS A 63 -2.56 -26.03 26.24
CA LYS A 63 -2.85 -26.39 24.84
C LYS A 63 -2.88 -25.16 23.93
N TYR A 64 -3.47 -24.07 24.40
CA TYR A 64 -3.53 -22.79 23.68
C TYR A 64 -2.12 -22.22 23.48
N LYS A 65 -1.35 -22.06 24.57
CA LYS A 65 0.04 -21.56 24.52
C LYS A 65 0.90 -22.38 23.56
N ARG A 66 0.77 -23.72 23.57
CA ARG A 66 1.47 -24.60 22.63
C ARG A 66 1.09 -24.31 21.18
N ARG A 67 -0.21 -24.21 20.87
CA ARG A 67 -0.67 -23.94 19.49
C ARG A 67 -0.22 -22.57 19.00
N VAL A 68 -0.24 -21.58 19.87
CA VAL A 68 0.23 -20.22 19.59
C VAL A 68 1.73 -20.23 19.32
N ALA A 69 2.53 -20.91 20.15
CA ALA A 69 3.95 -21.08 19.94
C ALA A 69 4.25 -21.77 18.59
N LEU A 70 3.54 -22.86 18.25
CA LEU A 70 3.68 -23.52 16.94
C LEU A 70 3.30 -22.61 15.76
N LYS A 71 2.24 -21.81 15.89
CA LYS A 71 1.84 -20.84 14.86
C LYS A 71 2.91 -19.78 14.65
N TYR A 72 3.53 -19.31 15.73
CA TYR A 72 4.61 -18.33 15.67
C TYR A 72 5.97 -18.93 15.30
N ALA A 73 6.18 -20.24 15.47
CA ALA A 73 7.37 -20.97 15.05
C ALA A 73 7.47 -21.20 13.53
N ARG A 74 6.40 -20.92 12.76
CA ARG A 74 6.39 -20.98 11.28
C ARG A 74 7.57 -20.20 10.68
N PRO A 75 8.11 -20.63 9.52
CA PRO A 75 9.42 -20.21 8.99
C PRO A 75 9.59 -18.68 8.98
N ARG A 76 10.51 -18.21 9.83
CA ARG A 76 10.80 -16.79 10.06
C ARG A 76 11.57 -16.15 8.91
N TRP A 77 12.27 -16.95 8.12
CA TRP A 77 13.10 -16.46 7.01
C TRP A 77 12.30 -15.61 6.03
N ASN A 78 11.14 -16.10 5.56
CA ASN A 78 10.28 -15.33 4.66
C ASN A 78 9.76 -14.03 5.29
N LYS A 79 9.54 -14.01 6.61
CA LYS A 79 9.16 -12.77 7.32
C LYS A 79 10.33 -11.80 7.39
N ALA A 80 11.53 -12.29 7.68
CA ALA A 80 12.75 -11.49 7.71
C ALA A 80 13.04 -10.89 6.34
N VAL A 81 12.97 -11.68 5.26
CA VAL A 81 13.15 -11.18 3.89
C VAL A 81 12.14 -10.09 3.56
N LYS A 82 10.86 -10.26 3.94
CA LYS A 82 9.84 -9.21 3.74
C LYS A 82 10.11 -7.93 4.55
N ILE A 83 10.60 -8.05 5.78
CA ILE A 83 11.00 -6.90 6.60
C ILE A 83 12.19 -6.21 5.95
N VAL A 84 13.22 -6.95 5.52
CA VAL A 84 14.39 -6.41 4.83
C VAL A 84 13.96 -5.71 3.55
N GLN A 85 13.11 -6.33 2.72
CA GLN A 85 12.59 -5.72 1.51
C GLN A 85 11.85 -4.41 1.81
N LEU A 86 10.99 -4.40 2.84
CA LEU A 86 10.26 -3.20 3.23
C LEU A 86 11.22 -2.11 3.71
N VAL A 87 12.16 -2.43 4.59
CA VAL A 87 13.18 -1.49 5.08
C VAL A 87 14.00 -0.95 3.91
N THR A 88 14.45 -1.79 2.98
CA THR A 88 15.21 -1.36 1.81
C THR A 88 14.43 -0.39 0.95
N VAL A 89 13.15 -0.68 0.65
CA VAL A 89 12.30 0.24 -0.13
C VAL A 89 12.07 1.54 0.63
N THR A 90 11.77 1.48 1.92
CA THR A 90 11.55 2.68 2.75
C THR A 90 12.80 3.54 2.84
N VAL A 91 13.98 2.93 3.05
CA VAL A 91 15.26 3.64 3.07
C VAL A 91 15.54 4.24 1.70
N PHE A 92 15.35 3.49 0.62
CA PHE A 92 15.57 3.99 -0.74
C PHE A 92 14.69 5.22 -1.06
N VAL A 93 13.39 5.16 -0.74
CA VAL A 93 12.47 6.29 -0.91
C VAL A 93 12.88 7.46 -0.02
N THR A 94 13.19 7.21 1.24
CA THR A 94 13.60 8.28 2.17
C THR A 94 14.89 8.95 1.70
N VAL A 95 15.86 8.17 1.24
CA VAL A 95 17.09 8.69 0.65
C VAL A 95 16.78 9.48 -0.63
N MET A 96 15.96 8.96 -1.53
CA MET A 96 15.63 9.67 -2.78
C MET A 96 14.91 11.01 -2.56
N PHE A 97 14.06 11.12 -1.54
CA PHE A 97 13.28 12.32 -1.26
C PHE A 97 13.93 13.29 -0.27
N PHE A 98 14.67 12.79 0.72
CA PHE A 98 15.20 13.58 1.84
C PHE A 98 16.74 13.62 1.90
N SER A 99 17.45 12.98 0.97
CA SER A 99 18.92 13.10 0.96
C SER A 99 19.35 14.46 0.46
N GLU A 100 19.62 15.35 1.42
CA GLU A 100 20.76 16.26 1.39
C GLU A 100 22.01 15.52 1.90
N LEU A 101 22.28 14.32 1.38
CA LEU A 101 23.44 13.54 1.81
C LEU A 101 24.69 14.15 1.17
N ASP A 102 25.33 15.06 1.90
CA ASP A 102 26.66 15.64 1.63
C ASP A 102 27.78 14.57 1.71
N LEU A 103 27.64 13.45 0.98
CA LEU A 103 28.68 12.43 0.95
C LEU A 103 29.88 12.83 0.06
N PHE A 104 29.69 13.78 -0.86
CA PHE A 104 30.72 14.23 -1.80
C PHE A 104 30.75 15.76 -2.02
N GLY A 105 30.22 16.54 -1.07
CA GLY A 105 30.31 18.02 -1.11
C GLY A 105 29.55 18.71 -2.25
N GLN A 106 28.67 17.99 -2.94
CA GLN A 106 27.88 18.49 -4.05
C GLN A 106 26.41 18.53 -3.65
N LYS A 107 25.89 19.73 -3.41
CA LYS A 107 24.50 19.96 -2.96
C LYS A 107 23.53 19.64 -4.10
N TYR A 108 23.05 18.41 -4.16
CA TYR A 108 22.11 17.97 -5.18
C TYR A 108 20.73 17.73 -4.57
N ARG A 109 19.79 18.61 -4.89
CA ARG A 109 18.40 18.52 -4.46
C ARG A 109 17.62 17.68 -5.48
N ALA A 110 17.63 16.35 -5.33
CA ALA A 110 16.97 15.43 -6.26
C ALA A 110 15.46 15.73 -6.47
N SER A 111 14.81 16.33 -5.47
CA SER A 111 13.42 16.76 -5.56
C SER A 111 13.21 17.92 -6.56
N ASP A 112 14.21 18.77 -6.82
CA ASP A 112 14.06 19.88 -7.77
C ASP A 112 14.00 19.39 -9.22
N GLU A 113 14.73 18.34 -9.56
CA GLU A 113 14.64 17.72 -10.88
C GLU A 113 13.35 16.93 -11.07
N PHE A 114 12.90 16.23 -10.03
CA PHE A 114 11.58 15.60 -10.04
C PHE A 114 10.48 16.65 -10.19
N GLN A 115 10.56 17.77 -9.48
CA GLN A 115 9.63 18.88 -9.64
C GLN A 115 9.71 19.52 -11.02
N LYS A 116 10.89 19.64 -11.63
CA LYS A 116 11.05 20.12 -13.01
C LYS A 116 10.47 19.14 -14.02
N HIS A 117 10.62 17.84 -13.80
CA HIS A 117 10.07 16.79 -14.68
C HIS A 117 8.54 16.71 -14.56
N VAL A 118 8.01 16.77 -13.33
CA VAL A 118 6.57 16.89 -13.06
C VAL A 118 6.05 18.20 -13.66
N LYS A 119 6.70 19.34 -13.46
CA LYS A 119 6.33 20.61 -14.10
C LYS A 119 6.49 20.59 -15.61
N SER A 120 7.37 19.77 -16.19
CA SER A 120 7.51 19.61 -17.64
C SER A 120 6.34 18.79 -18.21
N ILE A 121 5.97 17.70 -17.54
CA ILE A 121 4.86 16.83 -17.92
C ILE A 121 3.49 17.50 -17.65
N PHE A 122 3.35 18.21 -16.54
CA PHE A 122 2.13 18.91 -16.13
C PHE A 122 2.11 20.40 -16.54
N GLY A 123 3.20 20.93 -17.09
CA GLY A 123 3.37 22.34 -17.48
C GLY A 123 2.56 22.77 -18.71
N ALA A 124 1.87 21.84 -19.36
CA ALA A 124 0.81 22.17 -20.31
C ALA A 124 -0.37 22.94 -19.64
N ILE A 125 -0.41 23.04 -18.31
CA ILE A 125 -1.50 23.67 -17.54
C ILE A 125 -1.02 24.94 -16.78
N ASP A 126 0.26 25.34 -16.91
CA ASP A 126 0.77 26.52 -16.20
C ASP A 126 0.03 27.80 -16.61
N ALA A 127 -0.59 28.49 -15.64
CA ALA A 127 -1.50 29.60 -15.87
C ALA A 127 -0.79 30.82 -16.48
N ASP A 128 0.48 31.03 -16.12
CA ASP A 128 1.30 32.15 -16.60
C ASP A 128 1.80 31.92 -18.03
N LYS A 129 2.04 30.66 -18.41
CA LYS A 129 2.43 30.24 -19.77
C LYS A 129 1.28 30.29 -20.78
N ARG A 130 0.01 30.40 -20.34
CA ARG A 130 -1.15 30.56 -21.24
C ARG A 130 -1.11 31.86 -22.04
N TYR A 131 -0.45 32.89 -21.51
CA TYR A 131 -0.41 34.22 -22.11
C TYR A 131 0.77 34.40 -23.08
N GLU A 132 1.75 33.50 -23.09
CA GLU A 132 2.91 33.58 -23.97
C GLU A 132 2.64 33.09 -25.42
N ARG A 133 1.42 32.58 -25.72
CA ARG A 133 1.08 32.04 -27.06
C ARG A 133 0.48 33.04 -28.04
N ARG A 134 0.30 34.31 -27.67
CA ARG A 134 -0.09 35.40 -28.58
C ARG A 134 1.02 36.44 -28.66
N SER A 135 1.62 36.57 -29.83
CA SER A 135 2.56 37.65 -30.17
C SER A 135 1.95 39.05 -30.09
N ASP A 136 0.61 39.14 -30.00
CA ASP A 136 -0.15 40.39 -30.15
C ASP A 136 -0.79 40.89 -28.83
N ALA A 137 -0.46 40.29 -27.68
CA ALA A 137 -1.03 40.70 -26.41
C ALA A 137 -0.32 41.97 -25.87
N PRO A 138 -1.04 43.03 -25.48
CA PRO A 138 -0.43 44.20 -24.85
C PRO A 138 0.23 43.80 -23.53
N ALA A 139 1.41 44.34 -23.25
CA ALA A 139 2.18 44.05 -22.05
C ALA A 139 1.33 44.26 -20.78
N PRO A 140 1.37 43.33 -19.81
CA PRO A 140 0.65 43.52 -18.56
C PRO A 140 1.16 44.79 -17.87
N PRO A 141 0.26 45.59 -17.28
CA PRO A 141 0.68 46.77 -16.52
C PRO A 141 1.64 46.31 -15.40
N PRO A 142 2.75 47.04 -15.17
CA PRO A 142 3.71 46.67 -14.15
C PRO A 142 2.99 46.53 -12.82
N ALA A 143 3.29 45.45 -12.08
CA ALA A 143 2.78 45.27 -10.73
C ALA A 143 3.07 46.54 -9.93
N ARG A 144 2.03 47.09 -9.29
CA ARG A 144 2.14 48.32 -8.50
C ARG A 144 3.29 48.15 -7.50
N GLU A 145 4.28 49.03 -7.58
CA GLU A 145 5.34 49.14 -6.59
C GLU A 145 4.70 49.38 -5.22
N ASP A 146 4.80 48.40 -4.34
CA ASP A 146 4.47 48.56 -2.94
C ASP A 146 5.47 49.55 -2.34
N SER A 147 5.01 50.80 -2.17
CA SER A 147 5.77 51.88 -1.54
C SER A 147 5.93 51.57 -0.05
N PRO A 148 7.15 51.63 0.51
CA PRO A 148 7.36 51.46 1.95
C PRO A 148 6.90 52.71 2.70
N LYS A 149 6.17 52.52 3.80
CA LYS A 149 5.95 53.51 4.86
C LYS A 149 6.61 53.03 6.14
#